data_AF-A0A0S8H6A3-F1
#
_entry.id   AF-A0A0S8H6A3-F1
#
_cell.length_a   1.000
_cell.length_b   1.000
_cell.length_c   1.000
_cell.angle_alpha   90.00
_cell.angle_beta   90.00
_cell.angle_gamma   90.00
#
_symmetry.space_group_name_H-M   'P 1'
#
loop_
_entity.id
_entity.type
_entity.pdbx_description
1 polymer ?
#
loop_
_entity_poly.entity_id
_entity_poly.type
_entity_poly.pdbx_seq_one_letter_code
_entity_poly.pdbx_strand_id
1 'polypeptide(L)'
;MSAVAVSRYLACLISVLLLLSLQPAVIQAQATGRLRVAQENFRKEPNGTQLATVLEGTEFPVLAERGSWAEVELQGWIWAPSVAQTSREGFDLTVNVAGGENLRASPSGQAAIRARLLQGCLLERVDASGNWVQVRRSGWLWRASLEISGSVPAAGAGEQEADIQSLITARSALAVYATPDGDTIATFEPGAQAQVLGRTGDWIRIRVDGWVYGPAALDSVSDLADTGDITPAQLRADPGRYRGALVRWRVQFISLRRAERSRSDFQEGEPFIHARGPAGDAGFVYLAVPEELLSIAESLEPLEYVTVVGRVRTGRSSLLGSPVIDLTDIEREDTRR
;
A
#
# COMPACT_ATOMS: atom_id res chain seq x y z
N MET A 1 54.75 7.47 48.86
CA MET A 1 54.16 7.41 47.51
C MET A 1 52.68 7.73 47.66
N SER A 2 52.34 8.99 47.40
CA SER A 2 51.16 9.66 47.98
C SER A 2 49.91 9.45 47.15
N ALA A 3 48.86 8.90 47.78
CA ALA A 3 47.55 8.56 47.22
C ALA A 3 46.75 9.74 46.62
N VAL A 4 47.27 10.97 46.71
CA VAL A 4 46.63 12.19 46.24
C VAL A 4 46.79 12.40 44.72
N ALA A 5 47.81 11.82 44.10
CA ALA A 5 48.07 12.00 42.66
C ALA A 5 47.09 11.21 41.76
N VAL A 6 46.62 10.02 42.20
CA VAL A 6 45.75 9.14 41.39
C VAL A 6 44.33 9.69 41.28
N SER A 7 43.85 10.43 42.29
CA SER A 7 42.48 10.96 42.34
C SER A 7 42.23 12.10 41.32
N ARG A 8 43.25 12.90 41.00
CA ARG A 8 43.12 14.01 40.04
C ARG A 8 43.05 13.55 38.59
N TYR A 9 43.73 12.46 38.24
CA TYR A 9 43.64 11.89 36.90
C TYR A 9 42.33 11.13 36.66
N LEU A 10 41.76 10.50 37.71
CA LEU A 10 40.47 9.82 37.60
C LEU A 10 39.29 10.80 37.39
N ALA A 11 39.32 11.96 38.05
CA ALA A 11 38.30 13.00 37.87
C ALA A 11 38.37 13.65 36.48
N CYS A 12 39.57 13.90 35.94
CA CYS A 12 39.71 14.43 34.59
C CYS A 12 39.33 13.42 33.49
N LEU A 13 39.58 12.11 33.69
CA LEU A 13 39.16 11.08 32.73
C LEU A 13 37.64 10.90 32.70
N ILE A 14 36.96 11.04 33.85
CA ILE A 14 35.49 10.98 33.91
C ILE A 14 34.85 12.24 33.30
N SER A 15 35.44 13.42 33.47
CA SER A 15 34.95 14.65 32.82
C SER A 15 35.16 14.66 31.31
N VAL A 16 36.23 14.05 30.78
CA VAL A 16 36.44 13.94 29.33
C VAL A 16 35.57 12.84 28.70
N LEU A 17 35.26 11.76 29.43
CA LEU A 17 34.30 10.74 28.96
C LEU A 17 32.83 11.21 29.02
N LEU A 18 32.45 12.09 29.95
CA LEU A 18 31.08 12.65 30.02
C LEU A 18 30.81 13.71 28.94
N LEU A 19 31.85 14.30 28.35
CA LEU A 19 31.74 15.30 27.28
C LEU A 19 31.75 14.68 25.86
N LEU A 20 31.97 13.38 25.73
CA LEU A 20 31.95 12.66 24.44
C LEU A 20 30.62 11.97 24.11
N SER A 21 29.60 12.10 24.97
CA SER A 21 28.26 11.51 24.75
C SER A 21 27.17 12.52 24.38
N LEU A 22 27.50 13.78 24.09
CA LEU A 22 26.57 14.67 23.40
C LEU A 22 26.54 14.30 21.92
N GLN A 23 25.78 13.26 21.60
CA GLN A 23 25.35 13.07 20.21
C GLN A 23 24.49 14.28 19.84
N PRO A 24 24.75 14.96 18.70
CA PRO A 24 23.83 15.96 18.22
C PRO A 24 22.50 15.25 18.00
N ALA A 25 21.46 15.68 18.71
CA ALA A 25 20.10 15.32 18.36
C ALA A 25 19.93 15.75 16.91
N VAL A 26 19.82 14.78 16.00
CA VAL A 26 19.48 15.05 14.62
C VAL A 26 18.07 15.62 14.69
N ILE A 27 17.96 16.95 14.65
CA ILE A 27 16.70 17.62 14.36
C ILE A 27 16.36 17.18 12.94
N GLN A 28 15.58 16.11 12.81
CA GLN A 28 14.96 15.80 11.55
C GLN A 28 14.04 16.97 11.24
N ALA A 29 14.32 17.68 10.16
CA ALA A 29 13.43 18.71 9.66
C ALA A 29 12.08 18.03 9.36
N GLN A 30 11.04 18.34 10.16
CA GLN A 30 9.68 17.88 9.89
C GLN A 30 9.30 18.38 8.50
N ALA A 31 8.78 17.48 7.66
CA ALA A 31 8.32 17.88 6.35
C ALA A 31 7.18 18.89 6.47
N THR A 32 7.23 19.90 5.61
CA THR A 32 6.22 20.94 5.53
C THR A 32 5.53 20.86 4.18
N GLY A 33 4.20 20.91 4.21
CA GLY A 33 3.35 20.91 3.03
C GLY A 33 2.74 22.28 2.82
N ARG A 34 2.60 22.66 1.56
CA ARG A 34 1.85 23.85 1.13
C ARG A 34 0.79 23.45 0.12
N LEU A 35 -0.44 23.92 0.31
CA LEU A 35 -1.51 23.67 -0.66
C LEU A 35 -1.32 24.55 -1.90
N ARG A 36 -1.29 23.93 -3.08
CA ARG A 36 -1.03 24.63 -4.37
C ARG A 36 -2.28 24.82 -5.24
N VAL A 37 -3.41 24.27 -4.82
CA VAL A 37 -4.71 24.39 -5.49
C VAL A 37 -5.59 25.37 -4.72
N ALA A 38 -6.53 26.02 -5.40
CA ALA A 38 -7.44 27.01 -4.82
C ALA A 38 -8.10 26.53 -3.52
N GLN A 39 -8.54 25.27 -3.51
CA GLN A 39 -9.13 24.61 -2.35
C GLN A 39 -8.98 23.08 -2.43
N GLU A 40 -8.91 22.43 -1.28
CA GLU A 40 -8.88 20.95 -1.15
C GLU A 40 -9.69 20.46 0.05
N ASN A 41 -10.27 19.27 -0.09
CA ASN A 41 -11.04 18.62 0.96
C ASN A 41 -10.09 17.96 1.97
N PHE A 42 -10.16 18.42 3.22
CA PHE A 42 -9.46 17.82 4.35
C PHE A 42 -10.35 16.79 5.02
N ARG A 43 -9.88 15.54 5.10
CA ARG A 43 -10.69 14.37 5.47
C ARG A 43 -10.20 13.71 6.75
N LYS A 44 -11.11 13.01 7.44
CA LYS A 44 -10.79 12.20 8.62
C LYS A 44 -9.82 11.06 8.28
N GLU A 45 -10.01 10.46 7.11
CA GLU A 45 -9.21 9.37 6.56
C GLU A 45 -9.22 9.44 5.01
N PRO A 46 -8.31 8.75 4.32
CA PRO A 46 -8.33 8.61 2.86
C PRO A 46 -9.70 8.21 2.35
N ASN A 47 -10.25 8.98 1.41
CA ASN A 47 -11.61 8.82 0.86
C ASN A 47 -12.76 8.90 1.90
N GLY A 48 -12.49 9.18 3.17
CA GLY A 48 -13.51 9.22 4.22
C GLY A 48 -14.20 10.57 4.34
N THR A 49 -14.85 10.78 5.48
CA THR A 49 -15.64 11.98 5.77
C THR A 49 -14.81 13.26 5.65
N GLN A 50 -15.34 14.24 4.94
CA GLN A 50 -14.77 15.58 4.88
C GLN A 50 -14.99 16.30 6.20
N LEU A 51 -13.92 16.89 6.73
CA LEU A 51 -13.91 17.67 7.96
C LEU A 51 -13.81 19.17 7.68
N ALA A 52 -13.10 19.54 6.61
CA ALA A 52 -12.88 20.93 6.24
C ALA A 52 -12.57 21.10 4.74
N THR A 53 -12.56 22.35 4.31
CA THR A 53 -11.97 22.77 3.03
C THR A 53 -10.78 23.67 3.33
N VAL A 54 -9.58 23.25 2.93
CA VAL A 54 -8.33 24.01 3.11
C VAL A 54 -8.11 24.90 1.89
N LEU A 55 -7.60 26.12 2.11
CA LEU A 55 -7.40 27.13 1.07
C LEU A 55 -5.95 27.20 0.60
N GLU A 56 -5.77 27.63 -0.65
CA GLU A 56 -4.47 27.77 -1.31
C GLU A 56 -3.45 28.54 -0.46
N GLY A 57 -2.21 28.11 -0.53
CA GLY A 57 -1.10 28.74 0.18
C GLY A 57 -1.05 28.44 1.67
N THR A 58 -2.00 27.68 2.21
CA THR A 58 -1.92 27.21 3.60
C THR A 58 -0.75 26.26 3.76
N GLU A 59 0.05 26.51 4.80
CA GLU A 59 1.20 25.71 5.20
C GLU A 59 0.89 24.92 6.47
N PHE A 60 1.35 23.67 6.52
CA PHE A 60 1.15 22.74 7.63
C PHE A 60 2.30 21.72 7.72
N PRO A 61 2.57 21.18 8.91
CA PRO A 61 3.38 19.98 9.04
C PRO A 61 2.75 18.80 8.29
N VAL A 62 3.56 18.06 7.54
CA VAL A 62 3.18 16.77 6.96
C VAL A 62 3.66 15.70 7.91
N LEU A 63 2.71 14.98 8.48
CA LEU A 63 2.97 13.95 9.47
C LEU A 63 3.35 12.63 8.80
N ALA A 64 2.74 12.36 7.64
CA ALA A 64 2.72 11.03 7.06
C ALA A 64 2.26 11.03 5.58
N GLU A 65 2.70 10.05 4.78
CA GLU A 65 2.14 9.74 3.45
C GLU A 65 1.63 8.29 3.39
N ARG A 66 0.45 8.08 2.80
CA ARG A 66 -0.18 6.76 2.61
C ARG A 66 -0.83 6.69 1.23
N GLY A 67 -0.19 5.98 0.32
CA GLY A 67 -0.62 5.93 -1.08
C GLY A 67 -0.65 7.34 -1.67
N SER A 68 -1.79 7.74 -2.20
CA SER A 68 -1.98 9.06 -2.81
C SER A 68 -2.44 10.15 -1.83
N TRP A 69 -2.34 9.91 -0.52
CA TRP A 69 -2.79 10.83 0.52
C TRP A 69 -1.64 11.24 1.43
N ALA A 70 -1.67 12.49 1.89
CA ALA A 70 -0.78 13.00 2.92
C ALA A 70 -1.58 13.32 4.18
N GLU A 71 -1.12 12.82 5.32
CA GLU A 71 -1.60 13.22 6.63
C GLU A 71 -0.90 14.50 7.05
N VAL A 72 -1.68 15.48 7.47
CA VAL A 72 -1.20 16.81 7.81
C VAL A 72 -1.85 17.28 9.11
N GLU A 73 -1.15 18.14 9.83
CA GLU A 73 -1.70 18.80 11.03
C GLU A 73 -2.18 20.21 10.66
N LEU A 74 -3.51 20.40 10.65
CA LEU A 74 -4.09 21.71 10.41
C LEU A 74 -4.22 22.47 11.73
N GLN A 75 -3.54 23.61 11.83
CA GLN A 75 -3.58 24.47 13.02
C GLN A 75 -3.95 25.92 12.68
N GLY A 76 -4.74 26.55 13.55
CA GLY A 76 -5.10 27.95 13.44
C GLY A 76 -6.06 28.42 14.54
N TRP A 77 -6.58 29.62 14.39
CA TRP A 77 -7.49 30.28 15.31
C TRP A 77 -8.93 30.25 14.81
N ILE A 78 -9.84 29.84 15.67
CA ILE A 78 -11.28 29.78 15.40
C ILE A 78 -12.04 30.64 16.41
N TRP A 79 -13.17 31.22 15.99
CA TRP A 79 -14.04 32.01 16.85
C TRP A 79 -14.66 31.13 17.93
N ALA A 80 -14.42 31.45 19.20
CA ALA A 80 -14.80 30.59 20.32
C ALA A 80 -16.32 30.34 20.44
N PRO A 81 -17.22 31.30 20.13
CA PRO A 81 -18.66 31.05 20.08
C PRO A 81 -19.13 30.03 19.02
N SER A 82 -18.31 29.72 18.02
CA SER A 82 -18.64 28.77 16.95
C SER A 82 -18.23 27.33 17.25
N VAL A 83 -17.73 27.08 18.48
CA VAL A 83 -17.38 25.75 18.97
C VAL A 83 -18.07 25.44 20.30
N ALA A 84 -18.38 24.17 20.51
CA ALA A 84 -18.87 23.65 21.78
C ALA A 84 -17.85 22.67 22.38
N GLN A 85 -17.84 22.56 23.71
CA GLN A 85 -17.04 21.55 24.41
C GLN A 85 -17.56 20.15 24.06
N THR A 86 -16.64 19.19 23.92
CA THR A 86 -16.95 17.78 23.72
C THR A 86 -15.87 16.91 24.34
N SER A 87 -16.12 15.61 24.39
CA SER A 87 -15.14 14.59 24.77
C SER A 87 -15.17 13.41 23.79
N ARG A 88 -15.80 13.60 22.63
CA ARG A 88 -15.95 12.58 21.59
C ARG A 88 -14.59 12.29 20.98
N GLU A 89 -14.24 11.01 20.88
CA GLU A 89 -12.98 10.56 20.27
C GLU A 89 -11.73 11.24 20.88
N GLY A 90 -11.80 11.70 22.13
CA GLY A 90 -10.70 12.37 22.82
C GLY A 90 -10.47 13.85 22.46
N PHE A 91 -11.36 14.47 21.68
CA PHE A 91 -11.25 15.89 21.31
C PHE A 91 -11.97 16.80 22.30
N ASP A 92 -11.45 18.02 22.49
CA ASP A 92 -11.97 19.01 23.43
C ASP A 92 -13.16 19.80 22.86
N LEU A 93 -13.18 19.99 21.53
CA LEU A 93 -14.08 20.92 20.87
C LEU A 93 -14.74 20.31 19.63
N THR A 94 -15.95 20.78 19.34
CA THR A 94 -16.67 20.49 18.09
C THR A 94 -17.24 21.77 17.49
N VAL A 95 -17.15 21.92 16.17
CA VAL A 95 -17.77 23.05 15.46
C VAL A 95 -19.30 22.90 15.51
N ASN A 96 -20.00 23.88 16.10
CA ASN A 96 -21.44 23.78 16.38
C ASN A 96 -22.31 24.72 15.52
N VAL A 97 -21.71 25.48 14.61
CA VAL A 97 -22.43 26.42 13.74
C VAL A 97 -22.80 25.78 12.40
N ALA A 98 -24.05 26.01 11.96
CA ALA A 98 -24.52 25.56 10.66
C ALA A 98 -23.74 26.27 9.53
N GLY A 99 -23.23 25.50 8.56
CA GLY A 99 -22.40 26.02 7.47
C GLY A 99 -20.90 26.14 7.80
N GLY A 100 -20.49 25.75 9.01
CA GLY A 100 -19.09 25.70 9.41
C GLY A 100 -18.48 27.05 9.79
N GLU A 101 -17.20 27.05 10.14
CA GLU A 101 -16.46 28.23 10.62
C GLU A 101 -15.08 28.33 9.97
N ASN A 102 -14.55 29.55 9.87
CA ASN A 102 -13.22 29.83 9.36
C ASN A 102 -12.14 29.54 10.41
N LEU A 103 -11.12 28.80 9.99
CA LEU A 103 -9.85 28.67 10.69
C LEU A 103 -8.87 29.71 10.14
N ARG A 104 -8.29 30.53 11.00
CA ARG A 104 -7.47 31.68 10.63
C ARG A 104 -6.03 31.57 11.09
N ALA A 105 -5.14 32.35 10.48
CA ALA A 105 -3.72 32.36 10.84
C ALA A 105 -3.43 33.02 12.21
N SER A 106 -4.28 33.94 12.67
CA SER A 106 -4.12 34.64 13.95
C SER A 106 -5.50 34.99 14.56
N PRO A 107 -5.60 35.34 15.86
CA PRO A 107 -6.87 35.58 16.54
C PRO A 107 -7.49 36.95 16.18
N SER A 108 -7.79 37.14 14.90
CA SER A 108 -8.35 38.38 14.35
C SER A 108 -9.27 38.08 13.17
N GLY A 109 -10.37 38.83 13.05
CA GLY A 109 -11.30 38.73 11.93
C GLY A 109 -10.68 39.16 10.58
N GLN A 110 -9.57 39.90 10.60
CA GLN A 110 -8.81 40.33 9.42
C GLN A 110 -7.69 39.36 9.05
N ALA A 111 -7.41 38.36 9.89
CA ALA A 111 -6.37 37.38 9.61
C ALA A 111 -6.74 36.50 8.42
N ALA A 112 -5.73 36.10 7.64
CA ALA A 112 -5.91 35.20 6.51
C ALA A 112 -6.62 33.91 6.93
N ILE A 113 -7.59 33.49 6.12
CA ILE A 113 -8.33 32.24 6.31
C ILE A 113 -7.48 31.11 5.74
N ARG A 114 -7.23 30.09 6.56
CA ARG A 114 -6.49 28.88 6.18
C ARG A 114 -7.42 27.78 5.71
N ALA A 115 -8.58 27.65 6.36
CA ALA A 115 -9.57 26.64 6.04
C ALA A 115 -10.97 27.06 6.49
N ARG A 116 -11.97 26.38 5.94
CA ARG A 116 -13.35 26.38 6.45
C ARG A 116 -13.66 25.02 7.03
N LEU A 117 -13.80 24.95 8.35
CA LEU A 117 -14.14 23.73 9.09
C LEU A 117 -15.64 23.48 9.02
N LEU A 118 -16.06 22.24 8.74
CA LEU A 118 -17.47 21.87 8.68
C LEU A 118 -18.06 21.67 10.08
N GLN A 119 -19.37 21.81 10.18
CA GLN A 119 -20.11 21.50 11.41
C GLN A 119 -19.84 20.05 11.84
N GLY A 120 -19.65 19.83 13.14
CA GLY A 120 -19.31 18.53 13.71
C GLY A 120 -17.83 18.18 13.65
N CYS A 121 -16.98 18.98 12.99
CA CYS A 121 -15.54 18.79 13.00
C CYS A 121 -15.01 18.83 14.45
N LEU A 122 -14.33 17.76 14.87
CA LEU A 122 -13.71 17.62 16.18
C LEU A 122 -12.31 18.23 16.17
N LEU A 123 -11.94 18.92 17.26
CA LEU A 123 -10.76 19.78 17.36
C LEU A 123 -10.10 19.65 18.73
N GLU A 124 -8.78 19.67 18.76
CA GLU A 124 -8.00 19.77 20.00
C GLU A 124 -7.74 21.23 20.31
N ARG A 125 -7.87 21.61 21.58
CA ARG A 125 -7.54 22.96 22.05
C ARG A 125 -6.05 23.05 22.32
N VAL A 126 -5.41 24.04 21.72
CA VAL A 126 -3.98 24.34 21.94
C VAL A 126 -3.82 25.52 22.88
N ASP A 127 -4.54 26.61 22.62
CA ASP A 127 -4.42 27.86 23.38
C ASP A 127 -5.71 28.70 23.27
N ALA A 128 -5.83 29.79 24.03
CA ALA A 128 -6.94 30.73 23.96
C ALA A 128 -6.47 32.19 24.09
N SER A 129 -7.08 33.08 23.31
CA SER A 129 -6.78 34.51 23.32
C SER A 129 -8.06 35.31 23.08
N GLY A 130 -8.59 35.90 24.15
CA GLY A 130 -9.87 36.61 24.10
C GLY A 130 -11.00 35.69 23.62
N ASN A 131 -11.71 36.11 22.58
CA ASN A 131 -12.81 35.34 21.99
C ASN A 131 -12.36 34.35 20.90
N TRP A 132 -11.07 34.06 20.82
CA TRP A 132 -10.50 33.10 19.88
C TRP A 132 -9.90 31.93 20.63
N VAL A 133 -9.99 30.76 20.04
CA VAL A 133 -9.32 29.55 20.51
C VAL A 133 -8.41 29.04 19.40
N GLN A 134 -7.17 28.74 19.77
CA GLN A 134 -6.24 28.08 18.86
C GLN A 134 -6.51 26.59 18.92
N VAL A 135 -6.69 25.99 17.75
CA VAL A 135 -7.04 24.58 17.60
C VAL A 135 -6.09 23.89 16.65
N ARG A 136 -5.96 22.58 16.83
CA ARG A 136 -5.28 21.69 15.90
C ARG A 136 -6.15 20.48 15.55
N ARG A 137 -5.93 19.95 14.35
CA ARG A 137 -6.56 18.71 13.88
C ARG A 137 -5.70 18.02 12.85
N SER A 138 -5.38 16.75 13.09
CA SER A 138 -4.80 15.87 12.06
C SER A 138 -5.87 15.33 11.12
N GLY A 139 -5.49 15.14 9.85
CA GLY A 139 -6.35 14.61 8.80
C GLY A 139 -5.63 14.55 7.46
N TRP A 140 -6.35 14.18 6.41
CA TRP A 140 -5.77 13.77 5.14
C TRP A 140 -6.14 14.71 4.00
N LEU A 141 -5.14 15.06 3.19
CA LEU A 141 -5.27 15.79 1.93
C LEU A 141 -4.78 14.93 0.77
N TRP A 142 -5.29 15.21 -0.43
CA TRP A 142 -4.78 14.57 -1.64
C TRP A 142 -3.33 15.00 -1.90
N ARG A 143 -2.42 14.03 -2.02
CA ARG A 143 -0.98 14.31 -2.11
C ARG A 143 -0.61 15.14 -3.34
N ALA A 144 -1.32 14.97 -4.45
CA ALA A 144 -1.04 15.71 -5.69
C ALA A 144 -1.41 17.20 -5.60
N SER A 145 -2.21 17.59 -4.60
CA SER A 145 -2.60 18.98 -4.32
C SER A 145 -1.54 19.73 -3.50
N LEU A 146 -0.49 19.03 -3.05
CA LEU A 146 0.53 19.55 -2.14
C LEU A 146 1.88 19.73 -2.83
N GLU A 147 2.55 20.83 -2.50
CA GLU A 147 3.99 20.97 -2.60
C GLU A 147 4.59 20.63 -1.23
N ILE A 148 5.48 19.63 -1.19
CA ILE A 148 6.08 19.18 0.07
C ILE A 148 7.58 19.41 0.02
N SER A 149 8.09 20.04 1.07
CA SER A 149 9.51 20.30 1.29
C SER A 149 10.00 19.56 2.53
N GLY A 150 11.22 19.02 2.46
CA GLY A 150 11.79 18.19 3.50
C GLY A 150 11.51 16.70 3.33
N SER A 151 12.14 15.88 4.17
CA SER A 151 11.88 14.44 4.19
C SER A 151 10.62 14.18 5.01
N VAL A 152 9.53 13.78 4.35
CA VAL A 152 8.36 13.26 5.06
C VAL A 152 8.79 11.93 5.67
N PRO A 153 8.56 11.69 6.96
CA PRO A 153 8.60 10.33 7.47
C PRO A 153 7.59 9.53 6.65
N ALA A 154 8.05 8.53 5.88
CA ALA A 154 7.12 7.58 5.29
C ALA A 154 6.25 7.06 6.43
N ALA A 155 4.92 7.17 6.29
CA ALA A 155 3.99 6.77 7.32
C ALA A 155 3.93 5.24 7.43
N GLY A 156 4.99 4.64 7.96
CA GLY A 156 4.81 3.55 8.89
C GLY A 156 4.26 4.20 10.15
N ALA A 157 3.05 3.81 10.54
CA ALA A 157 2.39 4.29 11.73
C ALA A 157 3.34 4.28 12.95
N GLY A 158 2.98 5.04 14.00
CA GLY A 158 3.40 4.71 15.36
C GLY A 158 2.86 3.35 15.85
N GLU A 159 2.82 2.35 14.98
CA GLU A 159 2.88 0.95 15.31
C GLU A 159 4.36 0.69 15.58
N GLN A 160 4.70 0.31 16.81
CA GLN A 160 6.00 -0.28 17.10
C GLN A 160 6.29 -1.30 16.00
N GLU A 161 7.33 -1.03 15.21
CA GLU A 161 7.85 -1.90 14.17
C GLU A 161 8.43 -3.13 14.88
N ALA A 162 7.54 -4.04 15.25
CA ALA A 162 7.88 -5.43 15.40
C ALA A 162 8.21 -5.90 13.99
N ASP A 163 9.49 -5.85 13.66
CA ASP A 163 10.18 -6.58 12.61
C ASP A 163 9.25 -7.04 11.46
N ILE A 164 9.33 -6.35 10.31
CA ILE A 164 8.48 -6.51 9.11
C ILE A 164 8.54 -7.94 8.50
N GLN A 165 9.23 -8.88 9.15
CA GLN A 165 9.27 -10.30 8.80
C GLN A 165 8.48 -11.22 9.75
N SER A 166 7.78 -10.68 10.75
CA SER A 166 7.00 -11.53 11.66
C SER A 166 5.68 -11.97 11.03
N LEU A 167 5.70 -13.17 10.45
CA LEU A 167 4.47 -13.92 10.18
C LEU A 167 3.87 -14.37 11.50
N ILE A 168 2.56 -14.17 11.67
CA ILE A 168 1.81 -14.86 12.71
C ILE A 168 1.15 -16.10 12.13
N THR A 169 1.15 -17.18 12.90
CA THR A 169 0.37 -18.39 12.61
C THR A 169 -0.75 -18.47 13.63
N ALA A 170 -1.99 -18.52 13.15
CA ALA A 170 -3.16 -18.71 14.00
C ALA A 170 -3.06 -20.08 14.69
N ARG A 171 -3.07 -20.11 16.03
CA ARG A 171 -3.02 -21.38 16.80
C ARG A 171 -4.40 -22.02 16.98
N SER A 172 -5.44 -21.21 16.84
CA SER A 172 -6.85 -21.56 16.94
C SER A 172 -7.61 -20.69 15.94
N ALA A 173 -8.91 -20.94 15.76
CA ALA A 173 -9.74 -20.03 14.98
C ALA A 173 -9.70 -18.63 15.61
N LEU A 174 -9.41 -17.60 14.80
CA LEU A 174 -9.30 -16.20 15.22
C LEU A 174 -10.30 -15.35 14.44
N ALA A 175 -11.14 -14.59 15.12
CA ALA A 175 -11.94 -13.57 14.45
C ALA A 175 -11.04 -12.40 14.04
N VAL A 176 -11.22 -11.93 12.80
CA VAL A 176 -10.59 -10.72 12.27
C VAL A 176 -11.65 -9.63 12.24
N TYR A 177 -11.33 -8.50 12.85
CA TYR A 177 -12.25 -7.38 13.01
C TYR A 177 -11.86 -6.23 12.08
N ALA A 178 -12.86 -5.46 11.62
CA ALA A 178 -12.62 -4.28 10.76
C ALA A 178 -11.75 -3.21 11.47
N THR A 179 -11.95 -3.06 12.78
CA THR A 179 -11.19 -2.19 13.69
C THR A 179 -11.06 -2.89 15.04
N PRO A 180 -10.17 -2.42 15.94
CA PRO A 180 -10.31 -2.71 17.36
C PRO A 180 -11.76 -2.44 17.80
N ASP A 181 -12.44 -3.45 18.33
CA ASP A 181 -13.87 -3.45 18.73
C ASP A 181 -14.92 -3.27 17.59
N GLY A 182 -14.52 -3.44 16.32
CA GLY A 182 -15.44 -3.39 15.18
C GLY A 182 -16.15 -4.71 14.87
N ASP A 183 -16.87 -4.76 13.75
CA ASP A 183 -17.51 -5.99 13.29
C ASP A 183 -16.50 -7.04 12.82
N THR A 184 -16.85 -8.32 12.99
CA THR A 184 -16.08 -9.45 12.46
C THR A 184 -16.20 -9.48 10.93
N ILE A 185 -15.07 -9.37 10.23
CA ILE A 185 -15.00 -9.37 8.77
C ILE A 185 -14.47 -10.69 8.19
N ALA A 186 -13.75 -11.49 8.99
CA ALA A 186 -13.26 -12.79 8.58
C ALA A 186 -12.98 -13.69 9.79
N THR A 187 -12.84 -14.99 9.54
CA THR A 187 -12.33 -15.96 10.51
C THR A 187 -11.05 -16.58 9.95
N PHE A 188 -9.99 -16.49 10.75
CA PHE A 188 -8.68 -17.09 10.50
C PHE A 188 -8.65 -18.50 11.04
N GLU A 189 -8.54 -19.50 10.18
CA GLU A 189 -8.45 -20.89 10.59
C GLU A 189 -7.10 -21.21 11.28
N PRO A 190 -7.05 -22.21 12.18
CA PRO A 190 -5.79 -22.68 12.75
C PRO A 190 -4.78 -23.05 11.65
N GLY A 191 -3.56 -22.53 11.75
CA GLY A 191 -2.49 -22.71 10.77
C GLY A 191 -2.43 -21.64 9.68
N ALA A 192 -3.46 -20.78 9.55
CA ALA A 192 -3.43 -19.65 8.62
C ALA A 192 -2.32 -18.66 9.03
N GLN A 193 -1.63 -18.15 8.01
CA GLN A 193 -0.54 -17.19 8.20
C GLN A 193 -0.98 -15.80 7.75
N ALA A 194 -0.53 -14.79 8.49
CA ALA A 194 -0.66 -13.40 8.06
C ALA A 194 0.60 -12.61 8.40
N GLN A 195 0.90 -11.63 7.56
CA GLN A 195 1.94 -10.66 7.83
C GLN A 195 1.44 -9.69 8.89
N VAL A 196 2.21 -9.49 9.95
CA VAL A 196 1.94 -8.42 10.91
C VAL A 196 2.33 -7.10 10.28
N LEU A 197 1.36 -6.19 10.21
CA LEU A 197 1.59 -4.81 9.78
C LEU A 197 1.94 -3.91 10.96
N GLY A 198 1.43 -4.25 12.14
CA GLY A 198 1.72 -3.52 13.36
C GLY A 198 0.84 -3.95 14.53
N ARG A 199 1.00 -3.27 15.67
CA ARG A 199 0.30 -3.59 16.91
C ARG A 199 -0.13 -2.32 17.64
N THR A 200 -1.32 -2.38 18.23
CA THR A 200 -1.88 -1.31 19.07
C THR A 200 -2.57 -1.93 20.28
N GLY A 201 -1.95 -1.84 21.46
CA GLY A 201 -2.41 -2.58 22.64
C GLY A 201 -2.36 -4.09 22.43
N ASP A 202 -3.46 -4.79 22.71
CA ASP A 202 -3.62 -6.23 22.47
C ASP A 202 -4.00 -6.56 21.02
N TRP A 203 -4.23 -5.54 20.18
CA TRP A 203 -4.61 -5.72 18.79
C TRP A 203 -3.39 -5.85 17.89
N ILE A 204 -3.48 -6.78 16.94
CA ILE A 204 -2.48 -6.99 15.89
C ILE A 204 -3.14 -6.67 14.56
N ARG A 205 -2.56 -5.72 13.83
CA ARG A 205 -2.97 -5.41 12.47
C ARG A 205 -2.27 -6.38 11.52
N ILE A 206 -3.04 -7.00 10.64
CA ILE A 206 -2.55 -8.07 9.77
C ILE A 206 -2.83 -7.79 8.30
N ARG A 207 -1.98 -8.31 7.42
CA ARG A 207 -2.22 -8.45 5.98
C ARG A 207 -2.24 -9.92 5.62
N VAL A 208 -3.22 -10.27 4.80
CA VAL A 208 -3.43 -11.63 4.33
C VAL A 208 -3.24 -11.63 2.84
N ASP A 209 -2.25 -12.39 2.38
CA ASP A 209 -2.07 -12.67 0.96
C ASP A 209 -2.67 -14.05 0.68
N GLY A 210 -3.64 -14.11 -0.22
CA GLY A 210 -4.36 -15.34 -0.50
C GLY A 210 -5.19 -15.25 -1.77
N TRP A 211 -5.65 -16.41 -2.22
CA TRP A 211 -6.52 -16.53 -3.38
C TRP A 211 -7.95 -16.81 -2.91
N VAL A 212 -8.91 -16.06 -3.44
CA VAL A 212 -10.34 -16.33 -3.28
C VAL A 212 -10.91 -16.86 -4.58
N TYR A 213 -11.96 -17.67 -4.49
CA TYR A 213 -12.66 -18.13 -5.68
C TYR A 213 -13.47 -16.97 -6.28
N GLY A 214 -12.95 -16.37 -7.36
CA GLY A 214 -13.48 -15.15 -7.98
C GLY A 214 -15.00 -15.15 -8.21
N PRO A 215 -15.61 -16.22 -8.75
CA PRO A 215 -17.06 -16.26 -8.98
C PRO A 215 -17.93 -16.19 -7.71
N ALA A 216 -17.39 -16.53 -6.54
CA ALA A 216 -18.09 -16.41 -5.27
C ALA A 216 -17.82 -15.07 -4.55
N ALA A 217 -16.84 -14.29 -5.03
CA ALA A 217 -16.39 -13.05 -4.41
C ALA A 217 -16.92 -11.78 -5.13
N LEU A 218 -17.63 -11.94 -6.25
CA LEU A 218 -18.04 -10.84 -7.13
C LEU A 218 -19.52 -10.99 -7.52
N ASP A 219 -20.26 -9.88 -7.47
CA ASP A 219 -21.62 -9.79 -8.01
C ASP A 219 -21.63 -9.71 -9.55
N SER A 220 -20.49 -9.38 -10.17
CA SER A 220 -20.26 -9.41 -11.62
C SER A 220 -18.79 -9.54 -11.93
N VAL A 221 -18.45 -10.48 -12.83
CA VAL A 221 -17.07 -10.77 -13.28
C VAL A 221 -16.50 -9.64 -14.16
N SER A 222 -17.32 -8.66 -14.52
CA SER A 222 -17.02 -7.60 -15.49
C SER A 222 -16.13 -6.46 -14.96
N ASP A 223 -16.01 -6.29 -13.64
CA ASP A 223 -15.29 -5.16 -13.03
C ASP A 223 -13.83 -5.46 -12.67
N LEU A 224 -13.37 -6.69 -12.86
CA LEU A 224 -11.94 -6.98 -12.87
C LEU A 224 -11.45 -6.91 -14.30
N ALA A 225 -10.65 -5.88 -14.58
CA ALA A 225 -9.88 -5.78 -15.81
C ALA A 225 -9.12 -7.10 -16.04
N ASP A 226 -9.53 -7.76 -17.11
CA ASP A 226 -8.81 -8.67 -17.99
C ASP A 226 -7.61 -9.45 -17.41
N THR A 227 -7.69 -10.75 -17.58
CA THR A 227 -6.64 -11.76 -17.34
C THR A 227 -5.43 -11.64 -18.28
N GLY A 228 -5.06 -10.41 -18.68
CA GLY A 228 -4.14 -10.09 -19.77
C GLY A 228 -2.83 -9.39 -19.36
N ASP A 229 -2.71 -8.83 -18.15
CA ASP A 229 -1.54 -8.01 -17.78
C ASP A 229 -0.38 -8.79 -17.14
N ILE A 230 -0.55 -10.10 -16.87
CA ILE A 230 0.56 -10.93 -16.34
C ILE A 230 1.53 -11.21 -17.47
N THR A 231 2.66 -10.51 -17.47
CA THR A 231 3.73 -10.68 -18.45
C THR A 231 4.60 -11.91 -18.13
N PRO A 232 5.23 -12.55 -19.14
CA PRO A 232 6.17 -13.64 -18.89
C PRO A 232 7.41 -13.18 -18.08
N ALA A 233 7.74 -11.89 -18.11
CA ALA A 233 8.79 -11.30 -17.27
C ALA A 233 8.42 -11.32 -15.78
N GLN A 234 7.18 -11.00 -15.42
CA GLN A 234 6.71 -11.06 -14.03
C GLN A 234 6.71 -12.50 -13.50
N LEU A 235 6.30 -13.47 -14.34
CA LEU A 235 6.36 -14.88 -13.97
C LEU A 235 7.79 -15.36 -13.69
N ARG A 236 8.77 -14.88 -14.47
CA ARG A 236 10.19 -15.23 -14.25
C ARG A 236 10.76 -14.57 -12.99
N ALA A 237 10.32 -13.36 -12.67
CA ALA A 237 10.76 -12.62 -11.50
C ALA A 237 10.29 -13.27 -10.19
N ASP A 238 9.07 -13.80 -10.17
CA ASP A 238 8.51 -14.51 -9.01
C ASP A 238 7.77 -15.81 -9.43
N PRO A 239 8.51 -16.92 -9.66
CA PRO A 239 7.95 -18.15 -10.23
C PRO A 239 6.93 -18.86 -9.34
N GLY A 240 6.99 -18.64 -8.02
CA GLY A 240 6.11 -19.29 -7.05
C GLY A 240 4.78 -18.56 -6.86
N ARG A 241 4.79 -17.22 -6.92
CA ARG A 241 3.63 -16.37 -6.64
C ARG A 241 2.45 -16.59 -7.58
N TYR A 242 2.72 -16.85 -8.86
CA TYR A 242 1.69 -16.91 -9.90
C TYR A 242 1.31 -18.33 -10.33
N ARG A 243 1.78 -19.37 -9.62
CA ARG A 243 1.47 -20.76 -9.96
C ARG A 243 -0.05 -21.00 -9.90
N GLY A 244 -0.61 -21.55 -10.97
CA GLY A 244 -2.05 -21.81 -11.13
C GLY A 244 -2.88 -20.62 -11.60
N ALA A 245 -2.30 -19.42 -11.68
CA ALA A 245 -2.96 -18.24 -12.23
C ALA A 245 -3.32 -18.45 -13.70
N LEU A 246 -4.45 -17.92 -14.15
CA LEU A 246 -4.84 -17.93 -15.56
C LEU A 246 -4.12 -16.78 -16.29
N VAL A 247 -3.68 -17.03 -17.52
CA VAL A 247 -3.11 -16.01 -18.42
C VAL A 247 -3.78 -16.10 -19.78
N ARG A 248 -4.01 -14.94 -20.42
CA ARG A 248 -4.39 -14.84 -21.83
C ARG A 248 -3.29 -14.12 -22.60
N TRP A 249 -2.65 -14.80 -23.54
CA TRP A 249 -1.52 -14.25 -24.30
C TRP A 249 -1.70 -14.42 -25.79
N ARG A 250 -1.29 -13.40 -26.56
CA ARG A 250 -1.09 -13.52 -28.01
C ARG A 250 0.35 -13.94 -28.28
N VAL A 251 0.59 -15.19 -28.65
CA VAL A 251 1.94 -15.74 -28.86
C VAL A 251 2.18 -16.03 -30.34
N GLN A 252 3.46 -16.09 -30.74
CA GLN A 252 3.82 -16.51 -32.10
C GLN A 252 4.28 -17.98 -32.07
N PHE A 253 3.54 -18.85 -32.73
CA PHE A 253 3.83 -20.28 -32.80
C PHE A 253 5.16 -20.54 -33.51
N ILE A 254 5.99 -21.44 -32.99
CA ILE A 254 7.24 -21.87 -33.63
C ILE A 254 7.15 -23.34 -34.04
N SER A 255 6.79 -24.22 -33.11
CA SER A 255 6.73 -25.67 -33.35
C SER A 255 5.97 -26.40 -32.26
N LEU A 256 5.25 -27.45 -32.63
CA LEU A 256 4.77 -28.48 -31.70
C LEU A 256 5.85 -29.54 -31.50
N ARG A 257 6.12 -29.93 -30.25
CA ARG A 257 7.13 -30.94 -29.89
C ARG A 257 6.61 -31.85 -28.77
N ARG A 258 7.29 -32.97 -28.52
CA ARG A 258 7.04 -33.82 -27.36
C ARG A 258 8.19 -33.70 -26.37
N ALA A 259 7.87 -33.65 -25.08
CA ALA A 259 8.87 -33.48 -24.04
C ALA A 259 9.72 -34.74 -23.88
N GLU A 260 11.04 -34.56 -23.87
CA GLU A 260 11.98 -35.61 -23.51
C GLU A 260 12.05 -35.77 -21.98
N ARG A 261 12.48 -36.94 -21.51
CA ARG A 261 12.63 -37.24 -20.08
C ARG A 261 13.51 -36.23 -19.32
N SER A 262 14.44 -35.56 -20.01
CA SER A 262 15.31 -34.52 -19.46
C SER A 262 14.56 -33.25 -19.05
N ARG A 263 13.34 -33.04 -19.55
CA ARG A 263 12.50 -31.87 -19.23
C ARG A 263 11.58 -32.16 -18.05
N SER A 264 12.08 -31.95 -16.84
CA SER A 264 11.35 -32.21 -15.60
C SER A 264 10.06 -31.40 -15.41
N ASP A 265 9.87 -30.30 -16.15
CA ASP A 265 8.65 -29.47 -16.09
C ASP A 265 7.48 -30.05 -16.90
N PHE A 266 7.72 -31.14 -17.63
CA PHE A 266 6.74 -31.87 -18.45
C PHE A 266 6.72 -33.36 -18.10
N GLN A 267 5.63 -34.03 -18.41
CA GLN A 267 5.59 -35.49 -18.43
C GLN A 267 6.36 -36.01 -19.67
N GLU A 268 6.95 -37.20 -19.56
CA GLU A 268 7.66 -37.80 -20.70
C GLU A 268 6.70 -38.04 -21.87
N GLY A 269 7.03 -37.48 -23.04
CA GLY A 269 6.19 -37.55 -24.24
C GLY A 269 5.04 -36.53 -24.28
N GLU A 270 4.88 -35.68 -23.26
CA GLU A 270 3.84 -34.65 -23.20
C GLU A 270 3.99 -33.68 -24.39
N PRO A 271 2.94 -33.48 -25.20
CA PRO A 271 3.00 -32.54 -26.30
C PRO A 271 3.03 -31.10 -25.76
N PHE A 272 3.88 -30.26 -26.34
CA PHE A 272 3.97 -28.87 -25.97
C PHE A 272 4.26 -27.98 -27.19
N ILE A 273 3.69 -26.78 -27.18
CA ILE A 273 4.01 -25.73 -28.14
C ILE A 273 5.22 -24.97 -27.63
N HIS A 274 6.19 -24.77 -28.52
CA HIS A 274 7.22 -23.75 -28.38
C HIS A 274 6.76 -22.50 -29.13
N ALA A 275 6.69 -21.37 -28.42
CA ALA A 275 6.25 -20.11 -29.00
C ALA A 275 7.13 -18.94 -28.53
N ARG A 276 7.16 -17.86 -29.31
CA ARG A 276 7.66 -16.58 -28.81
C ARG A 276 6.62 -15.99 -27.87
N GLY A 277 7.10 -15.34 -26.81
CA GLY A 277 6.25 -14.68 -25.83
C GLY A 277 5.36 -13.60 -26.46
N PRO A 278 4.37 -13.12 -25.71
CA PRO A 278 3.49 -12.05 -26.14
C PRO A 278 4.23 -10.75 -26.50
N ALA A 279 3.63 -9.97 -27.41
CA ALA A 279 4.22 -8.78 -28.00
C ALA A 279 4.85 -7.86 -26.92
N GLY A 280 6.17 -7.64 -27.03
CA GLY A 280 6.96 -6.86 -26.07
C GLY A 280 7.93 -7.70 -25.22
N ASP A 281 7.76 -9.02 -25.15
CA ASP A 281 8.75 -9.93 -24.55
C ASP A 281 9.63 -10.58 -25.64
N ALA A 282 10.95 -10.49 -25.49
CA ALA A 282 11.91 -11.15 -26.38
C ALA A 282 12.12 -12.64 -26.03
N GLY A 283 11.47 -13.15 -24.98
CA GLY A 283 11.60 -14.52 -24.51
C GLY A 283 10.74 -15.55 -25.24
N PHE A 284 11.02 -16.83 -24.95
CA PHE A 284 10.18 -17.97 -25.35
C PHE A 284 9.24 -18.37 -24.21
N VAL A 285 8.08 -18.91 -24.58
CA VAL A 285 7.13 -19.57 -23.67
C VAL A 285 6.86 -20.99 -24.15
N TYR A 286 6.61 -21.89 -23.21
CA TYR A 286 6.27 -23.28 -23.49
C TYR A 286 4.87 -23.57 -23.00
N LEU A 287 4.02 -24.12 -23.86
CA LEU A 287 2.62 -24.39 -23.55
C LEU A 287 2.40 -25.90 -23.59
N ALA A 288 2.15 -26.54 -22.46
CA ALA A 288 1.73 -27.94 -22.40
C ALA A 288 0.35 -28.06 -23.05
N VAL A 289 0.24 -28.91 -24.06
CA VAL A 289 -0.99 -29.07 -24.86
C VAL A 289 -1.77 -30.26 -24.32
N PRO A 290 -3.01 -30.10 -23.83
CA PRO A 290 -3.86 -31.23 -23.48
C PRO A 290 -4.26 -32.00 -24.74
N GLU A 291 -4.59 -33.28 -24.59
CA GLU A 291 -4.95 -34.16 -25.71
C GLU A 291 -6.10 -33.58 -26.56
N GLU A 292 -7.05 -32.92 -25.92
CA GLU A 292 -8.22 -32.28 -26.55
C GLU A 292 -7.85 -31.17 -27.53
N LEU A 293 -6.73 -30.48 -27.30
CA LEU A 293 -6.26 -29.37 -28.14
C LEU A 293 -5.18 -29.80 -29.14
N LEU A 294 -4.78 -31.07 -29.15
CA LEU A 294 -3.66 -31.56 -29.95
C LEU A 294 -3.90 -31.39 -31.45
N SER A 295 -5.10 -31.74 -31.94
CA SER A 295 -5.46 -31.58 -33.36
C SER A 295 -5.41 -30.12 -33.83
N ILE A 296 -5.76 -29.18 -32.95
CA ILE A 296 -5.67 -27.74 -33.26
C ILE A 296 -4.19 -27.33 -33.30
N ALA A 297 -3.39 -27.76 -32.34
CA ALA A 297 -1.96 -27.46 -32.27
C ALA A 297 -1.15 -28.06 -33.44
N GLU A 298 -1.51 -29.25 -33.92
CA GLU A 298 -0.88 -29.92 -35.06
C GLU A 298 -1.17 -29.22 -36.40
N SER A 299 -2.26 -28.47 -36.48
CA SER A 299 -2.68 -27.76 -37.69
C SER A 299 -2.21 -26.30 -37.75
N LEU A 300 -1.46 -25.83 -36.74
CA LEU A 300 -0.88 -24.48 -36.72
C LEU A 300 0.31 -24.36 -37.68
N GLU A 301 0.40 -23.22 -38.35
CA GLU A 301 1.52 -22.93 -39.24
C GLU A 301 2.67 -22.24 -38.48
N PRO A 302 3.95 -22.57 -38.77
CA PRO A 302 5.09 -21.85 -38.20
C PRO A 302 4.97 -20.34 -38.39
N LEU A 303 5.23 -19.58 -37.32
CA LEU A 303 5.14 -18.12 -37.23
C LEU A 303 3.72 -17.53 -37.24
N GLU A 304 2.67 -18.36 -37.22
CA GLU A 304 1.28 -17.94 -37.01
C GLU A 304 1.10 -17.34 -35.61
N TYR A 305 0.29 -16.27 -35.51
CA TYR A 305 -0.12 -15.71 -34.23
C TYR A 305 -1.38 -16.39 -33.74
N VAL A 306 -1.35 -16.81 -32.48
CA VAL A 306 -2.48 -17.45 -31.80
C VAL A 306 -2.71 -16.79 -30.46
N THR A 307 -3.97 -16.70 -30.04
CA THR A 307 -4.33 -16.31 -28.68
C THR A 307 -4.52 -17.57 -27.86
N VAL A 308 -3.79 -17.67 -26.75
CA VAL A 308 -3.81 -18.83 -25.87
C VAL A 308 -4.32 -18.43 -24.49
N VAL A 309 -5.10 -19.31 -23.88
CA VAL A 309 -5.48 -19.21 -22.47
C VAL A 309 -4.94 -20.43 -21.76
N GLY A 310 -4.33 -20.23 -20.60
CA GLY A 310 -3.83 -21.35 -19.83
C GLY A 310 -3.47 -20.98 -18.39
N ARG A 311 -3.16 -22.00 -17.60
CA ARG A 311 -2.74 -21.85 -16.20
C ARG A 311 -1.24 -21.90 -16.09
N VAL A 312 -0.64 -21.04 -15.27
CA VAL A 312 0.81 -21.05 -15.04
C VAL A 312 1.21 -22.33 -14.31
N ARG A 313 1.91 -23.25 -14.98
CA ARG A 313 2.49 -24.45 -14.37
C ARG A 313 3.71 -24.07 -13.54
N THR A 314 4.61 -23.29 -14.14
CA THR A 314 5.77 -22.69 -13.48
C THR A 314 6.14 -21.38 -14.18
N GLY A 315 6.48 -20.34 -13.41
CA GLY A 315 6.91 -19.06 -13.99
C GLY A 315 8.35 -19.07 -14.51
N ARG A 316 9.16 -20.08 -14.14
CA ARG A 316 10.53 -20.23 -14.61
C ARG A 316 10.95 -21.70 -14.56
N SER A 317 11.00 -22.34 -15.74
CA SER A 317 11.57 -23.68 -15.93
C SER A 317 13.00 -23.72 -15.40
N SER A 318 13.32 -24.78 -14.65
CA SER A 318 14.67 -25.00 -14.11
C SER A 318 15.71 -25.21 -15.22
N LEU A 319 15.29 -25.77 -16.35
CA LEU A 319 16.15 -26.08 -17.48
C LEU A 319 16.23 -24.92 -18.49
N LEU A 320 15.12 -24.24 -18.75
CA LEU A 320 14.99 -23.29 -19.87
C LEU A 320 14.91 -21.82 -19.44
N GLY A 321 14.67 -21.55 -18.14
CA GLY A 321 14.50 -20.19 -17.64
C GLY A 321 13.23 -19.48 -18.14
N SER A 322 12.40 -20.16 -18.91
CA SER A 322 11.15 -19.67 -19.50
C SER A 322 9.92 -20.18 -18.75
N PRO A 323 8.79 -19.46 -18.79
CA PRO A 323 7.53 -19.93 -18.25
C PRO A 323 6.99 -21.17 -18.97
N VAL A 324 6.31 -22.03 -18.20
CA VAL A 324 5.53 -23.16 -18.71
C VAL A 324 4.08 -22.98 -18.32
N ILE A 325 3.18 -23.07 -19.29
CA ILE A 325 1.74 -22.86 -19.13
C ILE A 325 0.98 -24.14 -19.51
N ASP A 326 0.02 -24.54 -18.69
CA ASP A 326 -0.97 -25.57 -19.01
C ASP A 326 -2.06 -24.97 -19.88
N LEU A 327 -2.04 -25.29 -21.18
CA LEU A 327 -2.99 -24.74 -22.13
C LEU A 327 -4.41 -25.24 -21.81
N THR A 328 -5.36 -24.31 -21.79
CA THR A 328 -6.78 -24.59 -21.58
C THR A 328 -7.59 -24.24 -22.83
N ASP A 329 -7.16 -23.24 -23.59
CA ASP A 329 -7.80 -22.84 -24.84
C ASP A 329 -6.80 -22.23 -25.82
N ILE A 330 -7.11 -22.34 -27.12
CA ILE A 330 -6.29 -21.79 -28.20
C ILE A 330 -7.19 -21.33 -29.37
N GLU A 331 -7.08 -20.04 -29.68
CA GLU A 331 -7.84 -19.38 -30.74
C GLU A 331 -6.88 -18.86 -31.82
N ARG A 332 -7.17 -19.17 -33.08
CA ARG A 332 -6.46 -18.58 -34.22
C ARG A 332 -6.93 -17.15 -34.43
N GLU A 333 -6.01 -16.27 -34.79
CA GLU A 333 -6.36 -14.92 -35.19
C GLU A 333 -6.88 -14.97 -36.64
N ASP A 334 -8.17 -14.67 -36.85
CA ASP A 334 -8.79 -14.72 -38.18
C ASP A 334 -8.14 -13.63 -39.06
N THR A 335 -7.18 -14.00 -39.91
CA THR A 335 -6.45 -13.09 -40.80
C THR A 335 -7.27 -12.60 -42.00
N ARG A 336 -8.60 -12.65 -41.93
CA ARG A 336 -9.48 -12.02 -42.94
C ARG A 336 -9.72 -10.54 -42.63
N ARG A 337 -8.73 -9.72 -42.99
CA ARG A 337 -8.93 -8.32 -43.41
C ARG A 337 -8.07 -8.02 -44.62
#